data_AF-A0A9D9AB28-F1
#
_entry.id   AF-A0A9D9AB28-F1
#
_cell.length_a   1.000
_cell.length_b   1.000
_cell.length_c   1.000
_cell.angle_alpha   90.00
_cell.angle_beta   90.00
_cell.angle_gamma   90.00
#
_symmetry.space_group_name_H-M   'P 1'
#
loop_
_entity.id
_entity.type
_entity.pdbx_description
1 polymer ?
#
loop_
_entity_poly.entity_id
_entity_poly.type
_entity_poly.pdbx_seq_one_letter_code
_entity_poly.pdbx_strand_id
1 'polypeptide(L)'
;MSAVRRIRMEAERRIARGILVNGVAFRADDASTQRVGELLQSFRDGLIGPEGARFRTASGIDLILHSVDAARRIHEAQRRYRAACLASSAALQETRPDDVASDRHWPSPEQVDL
;
A
#
# COMPACT_ATOMS: atom_id res chain seq x y z
N MET A 1 -2.69 -19.41 -19.66
CA MET A 1 -2.11 -18.83 -18.42
C MET A 1 -2.58 -19.65 -17.23
N SER A 2 -1.71 -20.12 -16.32
CA SER A 2 -2.12 -20.99 -15.21
C SER A 2 -2.94 -20.24 -14.13
N ALA A 3 -3.80 -20.94 -13.40
CA ALA A 3 -4.61 -20.36 -12.32
C ALA A 3 -3.74 -19.67 -11.25
N VAL A 4 -2.65 -20.33 -10.84
CA VAL A 4 -1.65 -19.78 -9.90
C VAL A 4 -1.06 -18.47 -10.41
N ARG A 5 -0.73 -18.38 -11.71
CA ARG A 5 -0.20 -17.15 -12.30
C ARG A 5 -1.23 -16.02 -12.28
N ARG A 6 -2.50 -16.31 -12.56
CA ARG A 6 -3.59 -15.31 -12.45
C ARG A 6 -3.74 -14.76 -11.03
N ILE A 7 -3.72 -15.63 -10.03
CA ILE A 7 -3.82 -15.25 -8.61
C ILE A 7 -2.66 -14.35 -8.20
N ARG A 8 -1.43 -14.73 -8.55
CA ARG A 8 -0.25 -13.91 -8.25
C ARG A 8 -0.32 -12.54 -8.92
N MET A 9 -0.67 -12.49 -10.21
CA MET A 9 -0.80 -11.23 -10.95
C MET A 9 -1.89 -10.33 -10.36
N GLU A 10 -3.00 -10.91 -9.90
CA GLU A 10 -4.07 -10.14 -9.27
C GLU A 10 -3.65 -9.57 -7.91
N ALA A 11 -2.90 -10.35 -7.11
CA ALA A 11 -2.33 -9.86 -5.85
C ALA A 11 -1.41 -8.65 -6.09
N GLU A 12 -0.49 -8.76 -7.05
CA GLU A 12 0.40 -7.66 -7.41
C GLU A 12 -0.36 -6.44 -7.93
N ARG A 13 -1.42 -6.65 -8.73
CA ARG A 13 -2.28 -5.56 -9.21
C ARG A 13 -2.96 -4.82 -8.06
N ARG A 14 -3.44 -5.54 -7.05
CA ARG A 14 -4.09 -4.95 -5.86
C ARG A 14 -3.09 -4.22 -4.98
N ILE A 15 -1.90 -4.79 -4.77
CA ILE A 15 -0.78 -4.15 -4.07
C ILE A 15 -0.38 -2.84 -4.79
N ALA A 16 -0.32 -2.85 -6.12
CA ALA A 16 -0.01 -1.68 -6.92
C ALA A 16 -1.13 -0.62 -6.91
N ARG A 17 -2.40 -1.01 -6.72
CA ARG A 17 -3.50 -0.07 -6.42
C ARG A 17 -3.35 0.52 -5.02
N GLY A 18 -2.96 -0.31 -4.06
CA GLY A 18 -2.59 0.07 -2.71
C GLY A 18 -3.75 0.52 -1.83
N ILE A 19 -3.44 1.44 -0.90
CA ILE A 19 -4.37 2.03 0.07
C ILE A 19 -4.87 3.39 -0.42
N LEU A 20 -5.82 3.99 0.28
CA LEU A 20 -6.23 5.38 0.05
C LEU A 20 -5.78 6.26 1.21
N VAL A 21 -5.12 7.38 0.89
CA VAL A 21 -4.72 8.43 1.83
C VAL A 21 -5.47 9.70 1.46
N ASN A 22 -6.36 10.19 2.32
CA ASN A 22 -7.28 11.29 1.99
C ASN A 22 -8.00 11.08 0.64
N GLY A 23 -8.43 9.83 0.36
CA GLY A 23 -9.07 9.43 -0.89
C GLY A 23 -8.13 9.23 -2.09
N VAL A 24 -6.82 9.48 -1.94
CA VAL A 24 -5.83 9.34 -3.03
C VAL A 24 -5.12 7.99 -2.94
N ALA A 25 -5.03 7.29 -4.07
CA ALA A 25 -4.36 5.99 -4.14
C ALA A 25 -2.86 6.08 -3.85
N PHE A 26 -2.40 5.20 -2.97
CA PHE A 26 -1.02 5.11 -2.53
C PHE A 26 -0.58 3.65 -2.58
N ARG A 27 0.39 3.34 -3.44
CA ARG A 27 0.82 1.96 -3.69
C ARG A 27 1.36 1.31 -2.42
N ALA A 28 1.13 0.01 -2.27
CA ALA A 28 1.67 -0.82 -1.20
C ALA A 28 2.77 -1.79 -1.69
N ASP A 29 3.40 -1.47 -2.84
CA ASP A 29 4.56 -2.20 -3.33
C ASP A 29 5.81 -1.95 -2.47
N ASP A 30 6.86 -2.77 -2.66
CA ASP A 30 8.07 -2.70 -1.83
C ASP A 30 8.74 -1.33 -1.92
N ALA A 31 8.87 -0.77 -3.13
CA ALA A 31 9.50 0.52 -3.35
C ALA A 31 8.74 1.66 -2.66
N SER A 32 7.41 1.65 -2.75
CA SER A 32 6.56 2.67 -2.13
C SER A 32 6.53 2.53 -0.61
N THR A 33 6.53 1.31 -0.10
CA THR A 33 6.57 1.04 1.35
C THR A 33 7.93 1.46 1.93
N GLN A 34 9.03 1.10 1.26
CA GLN A 34 10.39 1.49 1.66
C GLN A 34 10.54 3.01 1.72
N ARG A 35 10.09 3.73 0.68
CA ARG A 35 10.18 5.20 0.64
C ARG A 35 9.45 5.87 1.81
N VAL A 36 8.26 5.39 2.18
CA VAL A 36 7.54 5.92 3.35
C VAL A 36 8.26 5.56 4.65
N GLY A 37 8.88 4.37 4.73
CA GLY A 37 9.75 3.99 5.85
C GLY A 37 10.96 4.92 6.02
N GLU A 38 11.61 5.30 4.92
CA GLU A 38 12.73 6.26 4.91
C GLU A 38 12.28 7.67 5.33
N LEU A 39 11.09 8.11 4.89
CA LEU A 39 10.49 9.37 5.35
C LEU A 39 10.18 9.34 6.85
N LEU A 40 9.60 8.24 7.33
CA LEU A 40 9.33 8.04 8.76
C LEU A 40 10.62 8.13 9.58
N GLN A 41 11.71 7.53 9.10
CA GLN A 41 13.00 7.59 9.77
C GLN A 41 13.58 9.02 9.74
N SER A 42 13.51 9.70 8.59
CA SER A 42 13.95 11.10 8.45
C SER A 42 13.22 12.05 9.42
N PHE A 43 11.92 11.83 9.67
CA PHE A 43 11.20 12.60 10.69
C PHE A 43 11.70 12.31 12.11
N ARG A 44 11.98 11.04 12.44
CA ARG A 44 12.50 10.64 13.77
C ARG A 44 13.89 11.20 14.02
N ASP A 45 14.71 11.28 12.99
CA ASP A 45 16.07 11.80 13.03
C ASP A 45 16.10 13.34 13.03
N GLY A 46 14.95 14.00 12.90
CA GLY A 46 14.86 15.47 12.87
C GLY A 46 15.38 16.11 11.59
N LEU A 47 15.50 15.34 10.50
CA LEU A 47 15.98 15.83 9.20
C LEU A 47 14.92 16.59 8.42
N ILE A 48 13.64 16.39 8.76
CA ILE A 48 12.51 17.09 8.16
C ILE A 48 11.98 18.12 9.16
N GLY A 49 11.95 19.38 8.74
CA GLY A 49 11.48 20.49 9.54
C GLY A 49 9.95 20.66 9.52
N PRO A 50 9.43 21.74 10.11
CA PRO A 50 7.99 22.00 10.22
C PRO A 50 7.28 22.16 8.86
N GLU A 51 8.02 22.51 7.81
CA GLU A 51 7.52 22.56 6.43
C GLU A 51 7.04 21.21 5.90
N GLY A 52 7.50 20.11 6.51
CA GLY A 52 7.12 18.75 6.15
C GLY A 52 7.82 18.23 4.90
N ALA A 53 7.59 16.95 4.60
CA ALA A 53 8.12 16.30 3.42
C ALA A 53 7.04 16.24 2.33
N ARG A 54 7.32 16.85 1.18
CA ARG A 54 6.53 16.67 -0.03
C ARG A 54 7.00 15.41 -0.75
N PHE A 55 6.06 14.55 -1.10
CA PHE A 55 6.33 13.40 -1.95
C PHE A 55 5.27 13.31 -3.05
N ARG A 56 5.69 12.92 -4.26
CA ARG A 56 4.78 12.70 -5.39
C ARG A 56 4.29 11.26 -5.42
N THR A 57 2.98 11.10 -5.31
CA THR A 57 2.28 9.81 -5.44
C THR A 57 2.43 9.26 -6.87
N ALA A 58 2.17 7.95 -7.03
CA ALA A 58 2.13 7.33 -8.35
C ALA A 58 1.02 7.90 -9.26
N SER A 59 0.02 8.56 -8.67
CA SER A 59 -1.07 9.25 -9.36
C SER A 59 -0.70 10.68 -9.78
N GLY A 60 0.55 11.11 -9.55
CA GLY A 60 1.04 12.45 -9.87
C GLY A 60 0.64 13.53 -8.88
N ILE A 61 -0.05 13.17 -7.79
CA ILE A 61 -0.49 14.08 -6.74
C ILE A 61 0.63 14.28 -5.73
N ASP A 62 0.92 15.53 -5.38
CA ASP A 62 1.86 15.86 -4.31
C ASP A 62 1.13 15.77 -2.95
N LEU A 63 1.61 14.89 -2.09
CA LEU A 63 1.18 14.80 -0.68
C LEU A 63 2.26 15.43 0.18
N ILE A 64 1.85 16.18 1.19
CA ILE A 64 2.76 16.73 2.19
C ILE A 64 2.47 16.05 3.52
N LEU A 65 3.51 15.45 4.12
CA LEU A 65 3.45 14.90 5.46
C LEU A 65 4.10 15.89 6.41
N HIS A 66 3.43 16.21 7.50
CA HIS A 66 3.93 17.17 8.50
C HIS A 66 4.39 16.52 9.81
N SER A 67 4.27 15.19 9.94
CA SER A 67 4.58 14.52 11.20
C SER A 67 5.01 13.07 11.05
N VAL A 68 5.77 12.60 12.05
CA VAL A 68 6.09 11.18 12.29
C VAL A 68 4.81 10.33 12.29
N ASP A 69 3.75 10.82 12.92
CA ASP A 69 2.49 10.07 13.06
C ASP A 69 1.79 9.88 11.72
N ALA A 70 1.77 10.89 10.87
CA ALA A 70 1.21 10.78 9.52
C ALA A 70 1.98 9.75 8.69
N ALA A 71 3.32 9.83 8.67
CA ALA A 71 4.17 8.88 7.97
C ALA A 71 4.01 7.45 8.51
N ARG A 72 3.94 7.29 9.83
CA ARG A 72 3.73 5.99 10.50
C ARG A 72 2.40 5.36 10.08
N ARG A 73 1.30 6.12 10.13
CA ARG A 73 -0.04 5.62 9.78
C ARG A 73 -0.10 5.10 8.34
N ILE A 74 0.48 5.85 7.40
CA ILE A 74 0.58 5.41 5.99
C ILE A 74 1.41 4.12 5.90
N HIS A 75 2.61 4.11 6.49
CA HIS A 75 3.52 2.97 6.40
C HIS A 75 2.91 1.68 6.95
N GLU A 76 2.24 1.78 8.10
CA GLU A 76 1.56 0.65 8.73
C GLU A 76 0.38 0.15 7.89
N ALA A 77 -0.41 1.05 7.30
CA ALA A 77 -1.51 0.69 6.39
C ALA A 77 -0.99 0.02 5.10
N GLN A 78 0.08 0.52 4.49
CA GLN A 78 0.71 -0.12 3.32
C GLN A 78 1.14 -1.55 3.64
N ARG A 79 1.86 -1.74 4.76
CA ARG A 79 2.35 -3.06 5.18
C ARG A 79 1.22 -4.03 5.48
N ARG A 80 0.18 -3.59 6.20
CA ARG A 80 -0.97 -4.43 6.54
C ARG A 80 -1.76 -4.83 5.29
N TYR A 81 -2.08 -3.88 4.42
CA TYR A 81 -2.78 -4.16 3.17
C TYR A 81 -2.00 -5.10 2.24
N ARG A 82 -0.68 -4.89 2.10
CA ARG A 82 0.20 -5.79 1.34
C ARG A 82 0.18 -7.20 1.92
N ALA A 83 0.35 -7.33 3.23
CA ALA A 83 0.32 -8.64 3.91
C ALA A 83 -1.02 -9.36 3.71
N ALA A 84 -2.14 -8.64 3.80
CA ALA A 84 -3.47 -9.20 3.57
C ALA A 84 -3.68 -9.66 2.12
N CYS A 85 -3.14 -8.93 1.13
CA CYS A 85 -3.16 -9.36 -0.27
C CYS A 85 -2.34 -10.64 -0.48
N LEU A 86 -1.15 -10.74 0.11
CA LEU A 86 -0.31 -11.94 0.02
C LEU A 86 -0.96 -13.15 0.69
N ALA A 87 -1.58 -12.96 1.86
CA ALA A 87 -2.32 -14.02 2.55
C ALA A 87 -3.51 -14.51 1.71
N SER A 88 -4.29 -13.60 1.12
CA SER A 88 -5.40 -13.93 0.22
C SER A 88 -4.90 -14.70 -1.00
N SER A 89 -3.79 -14.25 -1.60
CA SER A 89 -3.14 -14.93 -2.74
C SER A 89 -2.71 -16.36 -2.39
N ALA A 90 -2.19 -16.60 -1.19
CA ALA A 90 -1.83 -17.94 -0.73
C ALA A 90 -3.07 -18.84 -0.62
N ALA A 91 -4.12 -18.38 0.07
CA ALA A 91 -5.37 -19.14 0.24
C ALA A 91 -6.08 -19.43 -1.10
N LEU A 92 -6.03 -18.50 -2.05
CA LEU A 92 -6.62 -18.68 -3.38
C LEU A 92 -5.86 -19.69 -4.24
N GLN A 93 -4.56 -19.89 -4.02
CA GLN A 93 -3.78 -20.91 -4.74
C GLN A 93 -4.19 -22.34 -4.36
N GLU A 94 -4.74 -22.52 -3.15
CA GLU A 94 -5.30 -23.79 -2.66
C GLU A 94 -6.71 -24.02 -3.23
N THR A 95 -7.60 -23.04 -3.09
CA THR A 95 -9.02 -23.15 -3.49
C THR A 95 -9.26 -23.02 -5.00
N ARG A 96 -8.39 -22.28 -5.69
CA ARG A 96 -8.36 -22.09 -7.16
C ARG A 96 -9.72 -21.68 -7.74
N PRO A 97 -10.35 -20.59 -7.27
CA PRO A 97 -11.61 -20.14 -7.84
C PRO A 97 -11.44 -19.73 -9.30
N ASP A 98 -12.51 -19.88 -10.08
CA ASP A 98 -12.53 -19.47 -11.48
C ASP A 98 -12.48 -17.94 -11.64
N ASP A 99 -13.16 -17.22 -10.75
CA ASP A 99 -13.18 -15.75 -10.71
C ASP A 99 -12.22 -15.20 -9.63
N VAL A 100 -10.94 -15.17 -9.97
CA VAL A 100 -9.88 -14.61 -9.13
C VAL A 100 -10.02 -13.10 -8.93
N ALA A 101 -10.66 -12.38 -9.86
CA ALA A 101 -10.71 -10.92 -9.84
C ALA A 101 -11.78 -10.36 -8.89
N SER A 102 -12.73 -11.20 -8.46
CA SER A 102 -13.81 -10.81 -7.55
C SER A 102 -13.29 -10.17 -6.26
N ASP A 103 -13.78 -8.97 -5.94
CA ASP A 103 -13.36 -8.23 -4.74
C ASP A 103 -13.64 -8.98 -3.43
N ARG A 104 -14.60 -9.90 -3.40
CA ARG A 104 -14.90 -10.74 -2.24
C ARG A 104 -13.71 -11.59 -1.76
N HIS A 105 -12.74 -11.84 -2.64
CA HIS A 105 -11.58 -12.69 -2.35
C HIS A 105 -10.39 -11.92 -1.78
N TRP A 106 -10.49 -10.60 -1.67
CA TRP A 106 -9.34 -9.74 -1.41
C TRP A 106 -9.68 -8.67 -0.37
N PRO A 107 -8.69 -8.14 0.35
CA PRO A 107 -8.94 -7.05 1.28
C PRO A 107 -9.40 -5.79 0.54
N SER A 108 -10.29 -5.04 1.17
CA SER A 108 -10.59 -3.67 0.74
C SER A 108 -9.39 -2.75 1.02
N PRO A 109 -9.09 -1.77 0.16
CA PRO A 109 -8.08 -0.77 0.42
C PRO A 109 -8.33 -0.03 1.74
N GLU A 110 -7.33 -0.01 2.62
CA GLU A 110 -7.41 0.75 3.86
C GLU A 110 -7.55 2.26 3.57
N GLN A 111 -8.32 2.96 4.40
CA GLN A 111 -8.47 4.41 4.36
C GLN A 111 -7.64 5.03 5.47
N VAL A 112 -6.79 5.99 5.11
CA VAL A 112 -5.98 6.77 6.06
C VAL A 112 -6.30 8.23 5.89
N ASP A 113 -7.01 8.79 6.87
CA ASP A 113 -7.32 10.22 6.92
C ASP A 113 -6.25 10.96 7.74
N LEU A 114 -5.49 11.86 7.10
CA LEU A 114 -4.37 12.60 7.69
C LEU A 114 -4.76 14.02 8.09
#